data_AF-W7NF23-F1
#
_entry.id   AF-W7NF23-F1
#
_cell.length_a   1.000
_cell.length_b   1.000
_cell.length_c   1.000
_cell.angle_alpha   90.00
_cell.angle_beta   90.00
_cell.angle_gamma   90.00
#
_symmetry.space_group_name_H-M   'P 1'
#
loop_
_entity.id
_entity.type
_entity.pdbx_description
1 polymer ?
#
loop_
_entity_poly.entity_id
_entity_poly.type
_entity_poly.pdbx_seq_one_letter_code
_entity_poly.pdbx_strand_id
1 'polypeptide(L)'
;MTWALGLRLPEHAAVKRARQIPWLHHAGDEFLAANPCFVSGLQDVFDSVQNTCSADDISSVVTSPNSTDIFSKPPQEIKLEILLQLDSWDIANLRLSSRTFHHLLPQSLFYHLTLRELPWLYEAWTCAPLLFFVTTTAAEQRKLGKPLYNVQMQLAGRRDWDDGSEDDAAEIARLAAEEVELAEKQRQSYRFTPVRMLDCRRTNWTRLRGELSRRLGELPGLKNRRRIWKNCQEIMDRAETIVY
;
A
#
# COMPACT_ATOMS: atom_id res chain seq x y z
N MET A 1 30.18 -28.37 3.35
CA MET A 1 29.32 -27.36 3.99
C MET A 1 28.65 -26.57 2.88
N THR A 2 27.38 -26.83 2.61
CA THR A 2 26.70 -26.39 1.39
C THR A 2 25.52 -25.49 1.77
N TRP A 3 25.81 -24.25 2.17
CA TRP A 3 24.79 -23.22 2.39
C TRP A 3 24.56 -22.46 1.09
N ALA A 4 23.83 -23.07 0.16
CA ALA A 4 23.36 -22.40 -1.05
C ALA A 4 22.05 -23.01 -1.57
N LEU A 5 21.10 -23.29 -0.68
CA LEU A 5 19.70 -23.37 -1.10
C LEU A 5 19.22 -21.92 -1.23
N GLY A 6 19.43 -21.35 -2.42
CA GLY A 6 19.04 -20.00 -2.76
C GLY A 6 17.57 -19.76 -2.44
N LEU A 7 17.33 -18.90 -1.45
CA LEU A 7 16.03 -18.33 -1.11
C LEU A 7 15.52 -17.49 -2.29
N ARG A 8 15.09 -18.14 -3.37
CA ARG A 8 14.33 -17.48 -4.44
C ARG A 8 12.91 -17.30 -3.93
N LEU A 9 12.53 -16.05 -3.73
CA LEU A 9 11.14 -15.68 -3.52
C LEU A 9 10.33 -16.02 -4.79
N PRO A 10 9.02 -16.31 -4.68
CA PRO A 10 8.14 -16.46 -5.83
C PRO A 10 8.08 -15.14 -6.59
N GLU A 11 8.96 -14.98 -7.56
CA GLU A 11 9.07 -13.75 -8.31
C GLU A 11 7.99 -13.70 -9.39
N HIS A 12 7.22 -12.60 -9.35
CA HIS A 12 6.31 -12.24 -10.42
C HIS A 12 7.03 -12.28 -11.78
N ALA A 13 6.40 -12.84 -12.82
CA ALA A 13 7.04 -13.03 -14.13
C ALA A 13 7.62 -11.72 -14.70
N ALA A 14 6.93 -10.59 -14.50
CA ALA A 14 7.42 -9.25 -14.82
C ALA A 14 8.78 -8.93 -14.19
N VAL A 15 9.01 -9.30 -12.92
CA VAL A 15 10.29 -9.08 -12.23
C VAL A 15 11.39 -9.91 -12.87
N LYS A 16 11.09 -11.16 -13.25
CA LYS A 16 12.07 -12.03 -13.92
C LYS A 16 12.51 -11.45 -15.26
N ARG A 17 11.58 -10.89 -16.04
CA ARG A 17 11.90 -10.20 -17.30
C ARG A 17 12.72 -8.93 -17.06
N ALA A 18 12.37 -8.16 -16.04
CA ALA A 18 13.01 -6.90 -15.70
C ALA A 18 14.43 -7.03 -15.11
N ARG A 19 14.95 -8.24 -14.91
CA ARG A 19 16.30 -8.47 -14.35
C ARG A 19 17.45 -8.19 -15.31
N GLN A 20 17.17 -8.00 -16.59
CA GLN A 20 18.20 -7.73 -17.56
C GLN A 20 18.76 -6.32 -17.36
N ILE A 21 20.08 -6.16 -17.57
CA ILE A 21 20.73 -4.86 -17.65
C ILE A 21 21.12 -4.65 -19.13
N PRO A 22 20.63 -3.59 -19.79
CA PRO A 22 19.72 -2.56 -19.29
C PRO A 22 18.28 -3.08 -19.10
N TRP A 23 17.51 -2.39 -18.26
CA TRP A 23 16.10 -2.72 -18.07
C TRP A 23 15.32 -2.52 -19.38
N LEU A 24 14.74 -3.60 -19.89
CA LEU A 24 13.86 -3.58 -21.06
C LEU A 24 12.41 -3.44 -20.59
N HIS A 25 11.81 -2.32 -20.97
CA HIS A 25 10.41 -2.06 -20.71
C HIS A 25 9.53 -2.95 -21.58
N HIS A 26 8.55 -3.61 -20.96
CA HIS A 26 7.48 -4.34 -21.64
C HIS A 26 6.12 -3.73 -21.29
N ALA A 27 5.25 -3.59 -22.29
CA ALA A 27 3.89 -3.13 -22.07
C ALA A 27 3.17 -4.05 -21.07
N GLY A 28 2.53 -3.46 -20.06
CA GLY A 28 1.90 -4.15 -18.94
C GLY A 28 2.79 -4.38 -17.71
N ASP A 29 4.11 -4.16 -17.80
CA ASP A 29 5.06 -4.27 -16.68
C ASP A 29 5.36 -2.91 -16.00
N GLU A 30 4.64 -1.85 -16.38
CA GLU A 30 4.86 -0.47 -15.91
C GLU A 30 4.61 -0.32 -14.41
N PHE A 31 3.74 -1.18 -13.87
CA PHE A 31 3.47 -1.23 -12.43
C PHE A 31 4.73 -1.55 -11.61
N LEU A 32 5.77 -2.16 -12.18
CA LEU A 32 7.03 -2.39 -11.46
C LEU A 32 7.73 -1.08 -11.08
N ALA A 33 7.64 -0.06 -11.93
CA ALA A 33 8.23 1.26 -11.72
C ALA A 33 7.27 2.24 -11.03
N ALA A 34 5.99 1.87 -10.90
CA ALA A 34 4.97 2.73 -10.29
C ALA A 34 5.17 2.82 -8.76
N ASN A 35 5.02 4.03 -8.22
CA ASN A 35 5.12 4.27 -6.79
C ASN A 35 3.98 3.53 -6.05
N PRO A 36 4.29 2.62 -5.10
CA PRO A 36 3.25 1.88 -4.39
C PRO A 36 2.51 2.73 -3.35
N CYS A 37 3.11 3.79 -2.82
CA CYS A 37 2.52 4.62 -1.77
C CYS A 37 1.70 5.77 -2.35
N PHE A 38 2.23 6.46 -3.36
CA PHE A 38 1.55 7.57 -4.04
C PHE A 38 0.84 7.08 -5.32
N VAL A 39 -0.43 6.72 -5.19
CA VAL A 39 -1.24 6.18 -6.29
C VAL A 39 -2.20 7.24 -6.82
N SER A 40 -1.93 7.75 -8.03
CA SER A 40 -2.82 8.67 -8.72
C SER A 40 -4.19 8.04 -8.99
N GLY A 41 -5.27 8.77 -8.74
CA GLY A 41 -6.65 8.32 -8.98
C GLY A 41 -7.24 7.41 -7.90
N LEU A 42 -6.46 7.02 -6.88
CA LEU A 42 -6.96 6.27 -5.73
C LEU A 42 -7.86 7.13 -4.83
N GLN A 43 -7.55 8.43 -4.72
CA GLN A 43 -8.38 9.38 -3.96
C GLN A 43 -9.79 9.51 -4.55
N ASP A 44 -9.91 9.53 -5.88
CA ASP A 44 -11.21 9.56 -6.57
C ASP A 44 -12.07 8.34 -6.22
N VAL A 45 -11.46 7.16 -6.04
CA VAL A 45 -12.16 5.96 -5.59
C VAL A 45 -12.70 6.17 -4.17
N PHE A 46 -11.87 6.71 -3.27
CA PHE A 46 -12.25 6.98 -1.89
C PHE A 46 -13.35 8.04 -1.79
N ASP A 47 -13.28 9.11 -2.59
CA ASP A 47 -14.30 10.14 -2.67
C ASP A 47 -15.65 9.58 -3.16
N SER A 48 -15.61 8.62 -4.09
CA SER A 48 -16.82 7.97 -4.60
C SER A 48 -17.55 7.11 -3.56
N VAL A 49 -16.83 6.59 -2.55
CA VAL A 49 -17.37 5.65 -1.55
C VAL A 49 -17.67 6.30 -0.21
N GLN A 50 -17.03 7.43 0.10
CA GLN A 50 -17.35 8.23 1.28
C GLN A 50 -18.64 9.01 1.03
N ASN A 51 -19.60 8.92 1.95
CA ASN A 51 -20.93 9.60 1.93
C ASN A 51 -22.08 8.91 1.17
N THR A 52 -22.05 7.58 0.99
CA THR A 52 -23.24 6.84 0.46
C THR A 52 -23.91 5.90 1.45
N CYS A 53 -23.42 5.81 2.68
CA CYS A 53 -24.11 5.02 3.71
C CYS A 53 -25.29 5.84 4.25
N SER A 54 -26.45 5.77 3.60
CA SER A 54 -27.69 6.15 4.27
C SER A 54 -27.92 5.14 5.39
N ALA A 55 -28.22 5.62 6.59
CA ALA A 55 -28.56 4.75 7.72
C ALA A 55 -29.80 3.87 7.42
N ASP A 56 -30.56 4.21 6.38
CA ASP A 56 -31.80 3.55 5.95
C ASP A 56 -31.62 2.28 5.13
N ASP A 57 -30.40 1.94 4.66
CA ASP A 57 -30.15 0.63 4.04
C ASP A 57 -30.06 -0.50 5.07
N ILE A 58 -30.09 -0.14 6.36
CA ILE A 58 -30.28 -1.08 7.47
C ILE A 58 -31.78 -1.13 7.73
N SER A 59 -32.42 -2.20 7.26
CA SER A 59 -33.78 -2.61 7.63
C SER A 59 -34.95 -1.84 7.00
N SER A 60 -35.39 -2.24 5.80
CA SER A 60 -36.80 -2.05 5.40
C SER A 60 -37.27 -2.92 4.23
N VAL A 61 -36.96 -4.22 4.22
CA VAL A 61 -37.83 -5.18 3.50
C VAL A 61 -38.02 -6.41 4.38
N VAL A 62 -39.07 -6.37 5.20
CA VAL A 62 -39.67 -7.56 5.81
C VAL A 62 -40.19 -8.42 4.66
N THR A 63 -39.39 -9.38 4.20
CA THR A 63 -39.92 -10.47 3.38
C THR A 63 -40.22 -11.64 4.30
N SER A 64 -41.47 -12.06 4.24
CA SER A 64 -42.08 -13.14 5.01
C SER A 64 -41.13 -14.34 5.15
N PRO A 65 -40.97 -14.93 6.35
CA PRO A 65 -40.10 -16.08 6.55
C PRO A 65 -40.67 -17.26 5.77
N ASN A 66 -40.06 -17.60 4.63
CA ASN A 66 -40.23 -18.93 4.07
C ASN A 66 -39.62 -19.92 5.08
N SER A 67 -40.48 -20.67 5.76
CA SER A 67 -40.14 -21.40 6.99
C SER A 67 -39.24 -22.63 6.79
N THR A 68 -38.83 -22.90 5.55
CA THR A 68 -38.10 -24.11 5.16
C THR A 68 -36.58 -24.00 5.24
N ASP A 69 -36.02 -22.78 5.34
CA ASP A 69 -34.57 -22.59 5.40
C ASP A 69 -34.03 -22.77 6.83
N ILE A 70 -33.09 -23.71 7.01
CA ILE A 70 -32.44 -24.01 8.29
C ILE A 70 -31.65 -22.80 8.79
N PHE A 71 -31.11 -21.98 7.89
CA PHE A 71 -30.34 -20.78 8.23
C PHE A 71 -31.20 -19.62 8.71
N SER A 72 -32.53 -19.71 8.61
CA SER A 72 -33.44 -18.74 9.22
C SER A 72 -33.46 -18.84 10.75
N LYS A 73 -33.19 -20.03 11.30
CA LYS A 73 -33.31 -20.37 12.73
C LYS A 73 -32.25 -19.77 13.67
N PRO A 74 -30.94 -19.73 13.33
CA PRO A 74 -29.95 -19.19 14.25
C PRO A 74 -30.12 -17.66 14.44
N PRO A 75 -29.62 -17.09 15.56
CA PRO A 75 -29.52 -15.65 15.75
C PRO A 75 -28.61 -14.96 14.72
N GLN A 76 -28.77 -13.65 14.56
CA GLN A 76 -28.03 -12.87 13.58
C GLN A 76 -26.52 -12.92 13.82
N GLU A 77 -26.10 -12.95 15.08
CA GLU A 77 -24.71 -13.00 15.51
C GLU A 77 -24.03 -14.28 15.01
N ILE A 78 -24.71 -15.43 15.13
CA ILE A 78 -24.20 -16.72 14.66
C ILE A 78 -24.07 -16.75 13.14
N LYS A 79 -25.04 -16.15 12.42
CA LYS A 79 -24.97 -16.03 10.96
C LYS A 79 -23.79 -15.16 10.53
N LEU A 80 -23.55 -14.04 11.22
CA LEU A 80 -22.41 -13.17 10.95
C LEU A 80 -21.08 -13.86 11.26
N GLU A 81 -21.00 -14.63 12.35
CA GLU A 81 -19.80 -15.40 12.69
C GLU A 81 -19.48 -16.43 11.60
N ILE A 82 -20.49 -17.17 11.13
CA ILE A 82 -20.31 -18.10 9.99
C ILE A 82 -19.80 -17.34 8.76
N LEU A 83 -20.40 -16.19 8.43
CA LEU A 83 -20.00 -15.39 7.28
C LEU A 83 -18.57 -14.84 7.41
N LEU A 84 -18.12 -14.51 8.61
CA LEU A 84 -16.75 -14.03 8.85
C LEU A 84 -15.69 -15.12 8.58
N GLN A 85 -16.05 -16.40 8.70
CA GLN A 85 -15.15 -17.52 8.39
C GLN A 85 -15.06 -17.85 6.88
N LEU A 86 -15.96 -17.29 6.05
CA LEU A 86 -16.06 -17.60 4.63
C LEU A 86 -15.36 -16.58 3.76
N ASP A 87 -14.79 -17.01 2.63
CA ASP A 87 -14.23 -16.13 1.60
C ASP A 87 -15.33 -15.43 0.79
N SER A 88 -14.98 -14.34 0.12
CA SER A 88 -15.92 -13.60 -0.72
C SER A 88 -16.61 -14.45 -1.79
N TRP A 89 -15.92 -15.47 -2.31
CA TRP A 89 -16.48 -16.41 -3.26
C TRP A 89 -17.51 -17.34 -2.62
N ASP A 90 -17.20 -17.90 -1.44
CA ASP A 90 -18.13 -18.75 -0.70
C ASP A 90 -19.36 -17.97 -0.22
N ILE A 91 -19.18 -16.72 0.18
CA ILE A 91 -20.28 -15.82 0.52
C ILE A 91 -21.18 -15.59 -0.71
N ALA A 92 -20.60 -15.38 -1.90
CA ALA A 92 -21.39 -15.23 -3.12
C ALA A 92 -22.20 -16.51 -3.44
N ASN A 93 -21.58 -17.68 -3.33
CA ASN A 93 -22.26 -18.97 -3.52
C ASN A 93 -23.34 -19.22 -2.47
N LEU A 94 -23.08 -18.84 -1.21
CA LEU A 94 -24.03 -18.97 -0.12
C LEU A 94 -25.27 -18.10 -0.34
N ARG A 95 -25.09 -16.88 -0.89
CA ARG A 95 -26.21 -16.03 -1.30
C ARG A 95 -27.08 -16.69 -2.37
N LEU A 96 -26.47 -17.35 -3.35
CA LEU A 96 -27.22 -18.07 -4.38
C LEU A 96 -27.97 -19.27 -3.81
N SER A 97 -27.44 -19.89 -2.76
CA SER A 97 -27.99 -21.12 -2.16
C SER A 97 -29.07 -20.86 -1.11
N SER A 98 -28.98 -19.76 -0.35
CA SER A 98 -29.93 -19.41 0.71
C SER A 98 -30.30 -17.92 0.65
N ARG A 99 -31.61 -17.67 0.60
CA ARG A 99 -32.18 -16.31 0.59
C ARG A 99 -31.96 -15.58 1.92
N THR A 100 -31.76 -16.31 3.01
CA THR A 100 -31.48 -15.72 4.33
C THR A 100 -30.23 -14.84 4.29
N PHE A 101 -29.21 -15.23 3.53
CA PHE A 101 -27.94 -14.48 3.42
C PHE A 101 -27.96 -13.35 2.37
N HIS A 102 -29.05 -13.14 1.64
CA HIS A 102 -29.16 -12.01 0.71
C HIS A 102 -29.24 -10.66 1.44
N HIS A 103 -29.93 -10.62 2.58
CA HIS A 103 -30.29 -9.39 3.29
C HIS A 103 -29.43 -9.12 4.53
N LEU A 104 -28.59 -10.07 4.93
CA LEU A 104 -27.87 -10.07 6.21
C LEU A 104 -26.41 -9.63 6.10
N LEU A 105 -26.03 -8.87 5.07
CA LEU A 105 -24.63 -8.48 4.81
C LEU A 105 -24.37 -7.04 5.27
N PRO A 106 -23.99 -6.80 6.54
CA PRO A 106 -23.65 -5.48 7.01
C PRO A 106 -22.33 -4.99 6.41
N GLN A 107 -22.14 -3.67 6.39
CA GLN A 107 -20.89 -3.06 5.96
C GLN A 107 -19.69 -3.51 6.81
N SER A 108 -19.91 -3.89 8.07
CA SER A 108 -18.87 -4.44 8.95
C SER A 108 -18.29 -5.77 8.42
N LEU A 109 -19.12 -6.64 7.84
CA LEU A 109 -18.64 -7.89 7.22
C LEU A 109 -17.69 -7.57 6.05
N PHE A 110 -18.08 -6.65 5.18
CA PHE A 110 -17.26 -6.26 4.04
C PHE A 110 -15.98 -5.53 4.45
N TYR A 111 -16.00 -4.78 5.56
CA TYR A 111 -14.79 -4.23 6.17
C TYR A 111 -13.82 -5.36 6.58
N HIS A 112 -14.28 -6.33 7.36
CA HIS A 112 -13.44 -7.46 7.80
C HIS A 112 -12.89 -8.25 6.62
N LEU A 113 -13.71 -8.53 5.61
CA LEU A 113 -13.24 -9.20 4.39
C LEU A 113 -12.23 -8.35 3.61
N THR A 114 -12.39 -7.02 3.59
CA THR A 114 -11.40 -6.12 2.95
C THR A 114 -10.05 -6.22 3.65
N LEU A 115 -10.03 -6.24 4.99
CA LEU A 115 -8.79 -6.40 5.74
C LEU A 115 -8.13 -7.76 5.49
N ARG A 116 -8.93 -8.83 5.37
CA ARG A 116 -8.42 -10.18 5.15
C ARG A 116 -7.91 -10.41 3.72
N GLU A 117 -8.68 -9.98 2.71
CA GLU A 117 -8.39 -10.28 1.30
C GLU A 117 -7.57 -9.19 0.60
N LEU A 118 -7.64 -7.95 1.09
CA LEU A 118 -6.92 -6.78 0.55
C LEU A 118 -6.05 -6.13 1.64
N PRO A 119 -5.18 -6.88 2.35
CA PRO A 119 -4.34 -6.33 3.42
C PRO A 119 -3.32 -5.29 2.91
N TRP A 120 -3.03 -5.31 1.60
CA TRP A 120 -2.23 -4.28 0.94
C TRP A 120 -2.96 -2.93 0.80
N LEU A 121 -4.24 -2.81 1.15
CA LEU A 121 -4.94 -1.53 1.21
C LEU A 121 -4.67 -0.85 2.56
N TYR A 122 -3.55 -0.15 2.65
CA TYR A 122 -3.06 0.49 3.88
C TYR A 122 -4.07 1.50 4.47
N GLU A 123 -4.80 2.20 3.61
CA GLU A 123 -5.77 3.22 3.98
C GLU A 123 -6.95 2.66 4.80
N ALA A 124 -7.16 1.34 4.81
CA ALA A 124 -8.20 0.67 5.59
C ALA A 124 -7.82 0.32 7.04
N TRP A 125 -6.52 0.26 7.36
CA TRP A 125 -6.07 -0.24 8.68
C TRP A 125 -4.86 0.49 9.28
N THR A 126 -4.13 1.32 8.53
CA THR A 126 -2.99 2.07 9.07
C THR A 126 -3.13 3.57 8.87
N CYS A 127 -2.86 4.31 9.95
CA CYS A 127 -2.71 5.76 9.95
C CYS A 127 -1.24 6.19 9.83
N ALA A 128 -0.32 5.22 9.61
CA ALA A 128 1.11 5.51 9.54
C ALA A 128 1.40 6.55 8.45
N PRO A 129 2.08 7.65 8.78
CA PRO A 129 2.35 8.68 7.80
C PRO A 129 3.35 8.17 6.76
N LEU A 130 3.17 8.61 5.52
CA LEU A 130 4.10 8.35 4.44
C LEU A 130 5.34 9.22 4.58
N LEU A 131 6.50 8.62 4.28
CA LEU A 131 7.77 9.32 4.24
C LEU A 131 7.84 10.28 3.05
N PHE A 132 8.57 11.38 3.22
CA PHE A 132 8.86 12.35 2.16
C PHE A 132 9.28 11.70 0.83
N PHE A 133 10.16 10.69 0.90
CA PHE A 133 10.71 10.04 -0.29
C PHE A 133 9.69 9.26 -1.11
N VAL A 134 8.56 8.87 -0.51
CA VAL A 134 7.51 8.13 -1.21
C VAL A 134 6.37 9.02 -1.68
N THR A 135 6.29 10.27 -1.22
CA THR A 135 5.23 11.21 -1.62
C THR A 135 5.71 12.31 -2.57
N THR A 136 7.01 12.34 -2.85
CA THR A 136 7.62 13.32 -3.76
C THR A 136 8.15 12.68 -5.03
N THR A 137 8.16 13.48 -6.10
CA THR A 137 8.72 13.07 -7.39
C THR A 137 10.25 13.11 -7.35
N ALA A 138 10.89 12.32 -8.21
CA ALA A 138 12.35 12.37 -8.36
C ALA A 138 12.87 13.76 -8.75
N ALA A 139 12.06 14.57 -9.45
CA ALA A 139 12.43 15.94 -9.80
C ALA A 139 12.50 16.85 -8.56
N GLU A 140 11.52 16.75 -7.66
CA GLU A 140 11.50 17.52 -6.41
C GLU A 140 12.64 17.11 -5.48
N GLN A 141 12.89 15.81 -5.35
CA GLN A 141 14.00 15.28 -4.55
C GLN A 141 15.36 15.79 -5.06
N ARG A 142 15.57 15.78 -6.39
CA ARG A 142 16.79 16.34 -6.99
C ARG A 142 16.93 17.84 -6.74
N LYS A 143 15.83 18.60 -6.83
CA LYS A 143 15.86 20.04 -6.54
C LYS A 143 16.25 20.31 -5.09
N LEU A 144 15.71 19.54 -4.15
CA LEU A 144 16.03 19.67 -2.72
C LEU A 144 17.49 19.28 -2.42
N GLY A 145 18.02 18.25 -3.09
CA GLY A 145 19.40 17.78 -2.89
C GLY A 145 20.48 18.56 -3.64
N LYS A 146 20.11 19.39 -4.62
CA LYS A 146 21.06 20.11 -5.48
C LYS A 146 22.06 20.99 -4.70
N PRO A 147 21.66 21.78 -3.69
CA PRO A 147 22.60 22.63 -2.94
C PRO A 147 23.67 21.81 -2.21
N LEU A 148 23.24 20.78 -1.46
CA LEU A 148 24.15 19.90 -0.72
C LEU A 148 25.11 19.16 -1.66
N TYR A 149 24.60 18.63 -2.77
CA TYR A 149 25.42 17.98 -3.80
C TYR A 149 26.48 18.92 -4.38
N ASN A 150 26.13 20.19 -4.63
CA ASN A 150 27.09 21.17 -5.17
C ASN A 150 28.22 21.46 -4.18
N VAL A 151 27.90 21.64 -2.89
CA VAL A 151 28.92 21.86 -1.84
C VAL A 151 29.80 20.64 -1.66
N GLN A 152 29.22 19.44 -1.65
CA GLN A 152 29.96 18.18 -1.61
C GLN A 152 30.93 18.02 -2.78
N MET A 153 30.50 18.41 -3.98
CA MET A 153 31.37 18.40 -5.16
C MET A 153 32.51 19.41 -5.06
N GLN A 154 32.26 20.61 -4.53
CA GLN A 154 33.29 21.61 -4.30
C GLN A 154 34.30 21.13 -3.24
N LEU A 155 33.81 20.56 -2.13
CA LEU A 155 34.65 19.97 -1.09
C LEU A 155 35.54 18.84 -1.62
N ALA A 156 34.99 17.91 -2.40
CA ALA A 156 35.75 16.84 -3.00
C ALA A 156 36.84 17.39 -3.93
N GLY A 157 36.48 18.32 -4.81
CA GLY A 157 37.43 18.97 -5.70
C GLY A 157 38.54 19.72 -4.97
N ARG A 158 38.23 20.39 -3.84
CA ARG A 158 39.24 21.08 -3.03
C ARG A 158 40.18 20.11 -2.33
N ARG A 159 39.64 19.05 -1.72
CA ARG A 159 40.46 18.00 -1.07
C ARG A 159 41.41 17.30 -2.03
N ASP A 160 40.99 17.10 -3.28
CA ASP A 160 41.83 16.46 -4.29
C ASP A 160 43.04 17.32 -4.71
N TRP A 161 42.97 18.64 -4.54
CA TRP A 161 44.01 19.61 -4.93
C TRP A 161 44.49 20.49 -3.76
N ASP A 162 44.36 19.98 -2.53
CA ASP A 162 44.80 20.68 -1.31
C ASP A 162 46.31 20.92 -1.35
N ASP A 163 46.70 22.19 -1.36
CA ASP A 163 48.11 22.63 -1.39
C ASP A 163 48.70 22.84 0.02
N GLY A 164 47.90 22.61 1.07
CA GLY A 164 48.26 22.78 2.47
C GLY A 164 48.34 24.23 2.93
N SER A 165 47.89 25.19 2.11
CA SER A 165 47.81 26.60 2.48
C SER A 165 46.76 26.84 3.56
N GLU A 166 47.01 27.81 4.45
CA GLU A 166 46.03 28.24 5.45
C GLU A 166 44.72 28.72 4.81
N ASP A 167 44.81 29.32 3.62
CA ASP A 167 43.64 29.80 2.87
C ASP A 167 42.77 28.64 2.35
N ASP A 168 43.37 27.55 1.87
CA ASP A 168 42.62 26.39 1.37
C ASP A 168 42.03 25.59 2.55
N ALA A 169 42.78 25.46 3.64
CA ALA A 169 42.28 24.89 4.89
C ALA A 169 41.07 25.68 5.44
N ALA A 170 41.11 27.01 5.41
CA ALA A 170 40.00 27.87 5.83
C ALA A 170 38.77 27.71 4.91
N GLU A 171 38.98 27.61 3.59
CA GLU A 171 37.90 27.42 2.61
C GLU A 171 37.25 26.02 2.74
N ILE A 172 38.05 24.97 2.94
CA ILE A 172 37.54 23.61 3.22
C ILE A 172 36.71 23.61 4.51
N ALA A 173 37.18 24.29 5.56
CA ALA A 173 36.43 24.40 6.81
C ALA A 173 35.10 25.14 6.62
N ARG A 174 35.08 26.22 5.82
CA ARG A 174 33.85 26.96 5.49
C ARG A 174 32.85 26.08 4.74
N LEU A 175 33.28 25.40 3.69
CA LEU A 175 32.43 24.52 2.90
C LEU A 175 31.92 23.33 3.71
N ALA A 176 32.74 22.78 4.63
CA ALA A 176 32.31 21.71 5.53
C ALA A 176 31.24 22.20 6.52
N ALA A 177 31.35 23.43 7.03
CA ALA A 177 30.32 24.04 7.86
C ALA A 177 29.01 24.25 7.07
N GLU A 178 29.12 24.72 5.82
CA GLU A 178 27.96 24.87 4.92
C GLU A 178 27.30 23.53 4.59
N GLU A 179 28.09 22.46 4.38
CA GLU A 179 27.57 21.10 4.17
C GLU A 179 26.71 20.64 5.34
N VAL A 180 27.19 20.84 6.57
CA VAL A 180 26.46 20.49 7.79
C VAL A 180 25.15 21.27 7.88
N GLU A 181 25.17 22.58 7.67
CA GLU A 181 23.96 23.43 7.70
C GLU A 181 22.94 22.98 6.63
N LEU A 182 23.39 22.74 5.40
CA LEU A 182 22.53 22.31 4.31
C LEU A 182 21.97 20.91 4.54
N ALA A 183 22.75 19.99 5.12
CA ALA A 183 22.28 18.65 5.46
C ALA A 183 21.20 18.70 6.57
N GLU A 184 21.37 19.54 7.58
CA GLU A 184 20.35 19.77 8.60
C GLU A 184 19.08 20.38 8.02
N LYS A 185 19.21 21.43 7.20
CA LYS A 185 18.08 22.06 6.51
C LYS A 185 17.34 21.08 5.60
N GLN A 186 18.07 20.22 4.89
CA GLN A 186 17.51 19.16 4.07
C GLN A 186 16.73 18.15 4.92
N ARG A 187 17.31 17.71 6.05
CA ARG A 187 16.66 16.79 6.98
C ARG A 187 15.38 17.39 7.58
N GLN A 188 15.40 18.67 7.94
CA GLN A 188 14.22 19.40 8.42
C GLN A 188 13.16 19.59 7.33
N SER A 189 13.56 19.59 6.06
CA SER A 189 12.64 19.67 4.92
C SER A 189 11.89 18.36 4.66
N TYR A 190 12.35 17.23 5.21
CA TYR A 190 11.65 15.95 5.07
C TYR A 190 10.37 15.95 5.89
N ARG A 191 9.24 16.13 5.19
CA ARG A 191 7.91 16.11 5.79
C ARG A 191 7.30 14.72 5.73
N PHE A 192 6.55 14.40 6.77
CA PHE A 192 5.64 13.27 6.80
C PHE A 192 4.30 13.69 6.19
N THR A 193 3.76 12.86 5.30
CA THR A 193 2.44 13.08 4.71
C THR A 193 1.43 12.15 5.37
N PRO A 194 0.35 12.66 5.99
CA PRO A 194 -0.66 11.79 6.60
C PRO A 194 -1.36 10.96 5.54
N VAL A 195 -1.63 9.70 5.86
CA VAL A 195 -2.47 8.81 5.03
C VAL A 195 -3.93 9.13 5.30
N ARG A 196 -4.73 9.18 4.22
CA ARG A 196 -6.19 9.27 4.34
C ARG A 196 -6.72 7.94 4.89
N MET A 197 -7.11 7.94 6.15
CA MET A 197 -7.72 6.77 6.79
C MET A 197 -9.20 6.67 6.41
N LEU A 198 -9.64 5.49 5.98
CA LEU A 198 -11.04 5.20 5.72
C LEU A 198 -11.77 4.85 7.02
N ASP A 199 -12.93 5.48 7.23
CA ASP A 199 -13.75 5.22 8.41
C ASP A 199 -14.49 3.89 8.26
N CYS A 200 -14.38 3.01 9.26
CA CYS A 200 -14.97 1.66 9.21
C CYS A 200 -16.51 1.66 9.17
N ARG A 201 -17.18 2.71 9.65
CA ARG A 201 -18.64 2.82 9.71
C ARG A 201 -19.21 3.67 8.58
N ARG A 202 -18.47 4.68 8.12
CA ARG A 202 -18.96 5.64 7.12
C ARG A 202 -18.58 5.29 5.68
N THR A 203 -17.69 4.32 5.49
CA THR A 203 -17.26 3.85 4.17
C THR A 203 -18.18 2.75 3.66
N ASN A 204 -18.66 2.86 2.42
CA ASN A 204 -19.33 1.75 1.75
C ASN A 204 -18.28 0.74 1.24
N TRP A 205 -17.98 -0.27 2.06
CA TRP A 205 -16.95 -1.27 1.82
C TRP A 205 -17.29 -2.18 0.64
N THR A 206 -18.57 -2.49 0.44
CA THR A 206 -19.01 -3.28 -0.74
C THR A 206 -18.68 -2.54 -2.03
N ARG A 207 -19.03 -1.25 -2.11
CA ARG A 207 -18.76 -0.40 -3.27
C ARG A 207 -17.26 -0.19 -3.46
N LEU A 208 -16.52 0.04 -2.38
CA LEU A 208 -15.06 0.16 -2.44
C LEU A 208 -14.42 -1.07 -3.09
N ARG A 209 -14.79 -2.27 -2.65
CA ARG A 209 -14.27 -3.51 -3.24
C ARG A 209 -14.62 -3.66 -4.72
N GLY A 210 -15.84 -3.28 -5.11
CA GLY A 210 -16.28 -3.28 -6.51
C GLY A 210 -15.47 -2.30 -7.37
N GLU A 211 -15.33 -1.06 -6.92
CA GLU A 211 -14.56 -0.02 -7.63
C GLU A 211 -13.07 -0.37 -7.73
N LEU A 212 -12.48 -0.86 -6.64
CA LEU A 212 -11.10 -1.32 -6.65
C LEU A 212 -10.92 -2.48 -7.62
N SER A 213 -11.83 -3.46 -7.64
CA SER A 213 -11.74 -4.60 -8.57
C SER A 213 -11.82 -4.15 -10.03
N ARG A 214 -12.70 -3.20 -10.35
CA ARG A 214 -12.87 -2.64 -11.70
C ARG A 214 -11.67 -1.81 -12.15
N ARG A 215 -11.15 -0.95 -11.27
CA ARG A 215 -10.09 0.02 -11.58
C ARG A 215 -8.69 -0.47 -11.26
N LEU A 216 -8.51 -1.66 -10.68
CA LEU A 216 -7.18 -2.18 -10.33
C LEU A 216 -6.24 -2.20 -11.55
N GLY A 217 -6.82 -2.46 -12.74
CA GLY A 217 -6.15 -2.38 -14.03
C GLY A 217 -5.42 -1.06 -14.28
N GLU A 218 -6.07 0.05 -13.93
CA GLU A 218 -5.70 1.45 -14.17
C GLU A 218 -4.83 2.03 -13.05
N LEU A 219 -4.69 1.32 -11.94
CA LEU A 219 -3.96 1.75 -10.74
C LEU A 219 -2.64 0.98 -10.60
N PRO A 220 -1.60 1.30 -11.40
CA PRO A 220 -0.34 0.55 -11.41
C PRO A 220 0.38 0.59 -10.06
N GLY A 221 0.29 1.71 -9.32
CA GLY A 221 0.86 1.78 -7.97
C GLY A 221 0.21 0.79 -7.00
N LEU A 222 -1.11 0.59 -7.11
CA LEU A 222 -1.84 -0.37 -6.27
C LEU A 222 -1.52 -1.82 -6.65
N LYS A 223 -1.36 -2.11 -7.95
CA LYS A 223 -0.82 -3.40 -8.43
C LYS A 223 0.58 -3.67 -7.87
N ASN A 224 1.46 -2.66 -7.86
CA ASN A 224 2.78 -2.80 -7.29
C ASN A 224 2.72 -3.10 -5.79
N ARG A 225 1.86 -2.39 -5.07
CA ARG A 225 1.64 -2.58 -3.64
C ARG A 225 1.16 -4.00 -3.32
N ARG A 226 0.18 -4.52 -4.06
CA ARG A 226 -0.28 -5.92 -3.95
C ARG A 226 0.84 -6.92 -4.18
N ARG A 227 1.70 -6.71 -5.19
CA ARG A 227 2.86 -7.57 -5.46
C ARG A 227 3.85 -7.55 -4.29
N ILE A 228 4.22 -6.36 -3.81
CA ILE A 228 5.17 -6.19 -2.70
C ILE A 228 4.64 -6.90 -1.46
N TRP A 229 3.35 -6.69 -1.13
CA TRP A 229 2.72 -7.37 0.00
C TRP A 229 2.81 -8.90 -0.11
N LYS A 230 2.48 -9.47 -1.27
CA LYS A 230 2.58 -10.92 -1.50
C LYS A 230 4.00 -11.44 -1.25
N ASN A 231 5.02 -10.69 -1.67
CA ASN A 231 6.41 -11.05 -1.41
C ASN A 231 6.75 -10.96 0.09
N CYS A 232 6.29 -9.92 0.79
CA CYS A 232 6.50 -9.77 2.22
C CYS A 232 5.83 -10.90 3.02
N GLN A 233 4.59 -11.26 2.65
CA GLN A 233 3.86 -12.35 3.29
C GLN A 233 4.60 -13.68 3.14
N GLU A 234 5.06 -14.01 1.94
CA GLU A 234 5.87 -15.22 1.73
C GLU A 234 7.16 -15.22 2.56
N ILE A 235 7.83 -14.07 2.71
CA ILE A 235 9.02 -13.96 3.57
C ILE A 235 8.65 -14.29 5.01
N MET A 236 7.54 -13.75 5.51
CA MET A 236 7.06 -14.01 6.88
C MET A 236 6.66 -15.47 7.06
N ASP A 237 5.86 -16.04 6.16
CA ASP A 237 5.43 -17.45 6.20
C ASP A 237 6.65 -18.41 6.24
N ARG A 238 7.68 -18.11 5.46
CA ARG A 238 8.94 -18.89 5.46
C ARG A 238 9.75 -18.68 6.75
N ALA A 239 9.81 -17.46 7.26
CA ALA A 239 10.52 -17.17 8.50
C ALA A 239 9.88 -17.94 9.67
N GLU A 240 8.55 -17.98 9.75
CA GLU A 240 7.81 -18.75 10.75
C GLU A 240 8.07 -20.26 10.63
N THR A 241 8.25 -20.76 9.40
CA THR A 241 8.57 -22.17 9.14
C THR A 241 9.99 -22.58 9.56
N ILE A 242 10.94 -21.63 9.64
CA ILE A 242 12.36 -21.89 9.98
C ILE A 242 12.59 -21.97 11.51
N VAL A 243 11.64 -21.51 12.32
CA VAL A 243 11.78 -21.45 13.80
C VAL A 243 11.37 -22.77 14.50
N TYR A 244 10.94 -23.80 13.75
CA TYR A 244 10.63 -25.15 14.26
C TYR A 244 11.48 -26.22 13.55
#